data_AF-A0A2X3F3K2-F1
#
_entry.id   AF-A0A2X3F3K2-F1
#
_cell.length_a   1.000
_cell.length_b   1.000
_cell.length_c   1.000
_cell.angle_alpha   90.00
_cell.angle_beta   90.00
_cell.angle_gamma   90.00
#
_symmetry.space_group_name_H-M   'P 1'
#
loop_
_entity.id
_entity.type
_entity.pdbx_description
1 polymer ?
#
loop_
_entity_poly.entity_id
_entity_poly.type
_entity_poly.pdbx_seq_one_letter_code
_entity_poly.pdbx_strand_id
1 'polypeptide(L)'
;MMALPIIVAVLLLFVPVPEGLPPYAWHYFAIFVGVIVGLIFEPLPGAVIGITGVVVIALCSQWLLFSPDQMAAPGFKMAGASFKVGGERLRQLHRVAYLRRVHVRRRLR
;
A
#
# COMPACT_ATOMS: atom_id res chain seq x y z
N MET A 1 -20.20 7.08 -18.86
CA MET A 1 -18.90 7.46 -18.24
C MET A 1 -18.80 6.98 -16.79
N MET A 2 -19.80 7.25 -15.93
CA MET A 2 -19.75 6.98 -14.48
C MET A 2 -19.38 5.54 -14.06
N ALA A 3 -19.83 4.51 -14.79
CA ALA A 3 -19.55 3.12 -14.45
C ALA A 3 -18.23 2.58 -15.02
N LEU A 4 -17.59 3.32 -15.94
CA LEU A 4 -16.39 2.86 -16.64
C LEU A 4 -15.23 2.47 -15.69
N PRO A 5 -14.92 3.24 -14.62
CA PRO A 5 -13.87 2.88 -13.66
C PRO A 5 -14.11 1.51 -13.02
N ILE A 6 -15.36 1.23 -12.67
CA ILE A 6 -15.79 -0.02 -12.04
C ILE A 6 -15.70 -1.16 -13.04
N ILE A 7 -16.21 -0.95 -14.26
CA ILE A 7 -16.17 -1.96 -15.33
C ILE A 7 -14.72 -2.37 -15.61
N VAL A 8 -13.81 -1.42 -15.78
CA VAL A 8 -12.39 -1.71 -16.06
C VAL A 8 -11.75 -2.50 -14.92
N ALA A 9 -11.95 -2.07 -13.67
CA ALA A 9 -11.42 -2.79 -12.51
C ALA A 9 -11.96 -4.22 -12.44
N VAL A 10 -13.27 -4.42 -12.62
CA VAL A 10 -13.92 -5.73 -12.58
C VAL A 10 -13.43 -6.63 -13.71
N LEU A 11 -13.31 -6.11 -14.93
CA LEU A 11 -12.77 -6.88 -16.05
C LEU A 11 -11.34 -7.36 -15.77
N LEU A 12 -10.48 -6.50 -15.21
CA LEU A 12 -9.11 -6.88 -14.83
C LEU A 12 -9.08 -7.92 -13.71
N LEU A 13 -10.02 -7.88 -12.76
CA LEU A 13 -10.13 -8.91 -11.72
C LEU A 13 -10.52 -10.29 -12.28
N PHE A 14 -11.24 -10.34 -13.41
CA PHE A 14 -11.57 -11.59 -14.09
C PHE A 14 -10.47 -12.09 -15.03
N VAL A 15 -9.53 -11.22 -15.41
CA VAL A 15 -8.35 -11.63 -16.17
C VAL A 15 -7.44 -12.46 -15.25
N PRO A 16 -6.95 -13.63 -15.72
CA PRO A 16 -6.06 -14.46 -14.92
C PRO A 16 -4.78 -13.71 -14.55
N VAL A 17 -4.30 -13.97 -13.33
CA VAL A 17 -3.07 -13.37 -12.81
C VAL A 17 -1.89 -13.75 -13.72
N PRO A 18 -1.10 -12.78 -14.21
CA PRO A 18 0.10 -13.06 -14.99
C PRO A 18 1.11 -13.92 -14.20
N GLU A 19 1.83 -14.79 -14.91
CA GLU A 19 2.87 -15.62 -14.30
C GLU A 19 3.95 -14.76 -13.62
N GLY A 20 4.42 -15.23 -12.46
CA GLY A 20 5.42 -14.52 -11.66
C GLY A 20 4.87 -13.36 -10.83
N LEU A 21 3.56 -13.06 -10.90
CA LEU A 21 2.93 -12.04 -10.06
C LEU A 21 2.10 -12.67 -8.94
N PRO A 22 2.27 -12.23 -7.68
CA PRO A 22 1.39 -12.67 -6.60
C PRO A 22 -0.06 -12.23 -6.83
N PRO A 23 -1.07 -13.07 -6.54
CA PRO A 23 -2.47 -12.71 -6.77
C PRO A 23 -2.89 -11.40 -6.10
N TYR A 24 -2.56 -11.19 -4.83
CA TYR A 24 -2.93 -9.97 -4.10
C TYR A 24 -2.42 -8.69 -4.78
N ALA A 25 -1.23 -8.74 -5.41
CA ALA A 25 -0.67 -7.63 -6.16
C ALA A 25 -1.44 -7.35 -7.46
N TRP A 26 -1.92 -8.40 -8.15
CA TRP A 26 -2.78 -8.25 -9.34
C TRP A 26 -4.12 -7.59 -9.00
N HIS A 27 -4.77 -8.04 -7.93
CA HIS A 27 -6.06 -7.46 -7.51
C HIS A 27 -5.88 -5.99 -7.07
N TYR A 28 -4.79 -5.65 -6.37
CA TYR A 28 -4.46 -4.26 -6.03
C TYR A 28 -4.28 -3.41 -7.30
N PHE A 29 -3.52 -3.93 -8.26
CA PHE A 29 -3.30 -3.29 -9.55
C PHE A 29 -4.63 -3.04 -10.29
N ALA A 30 -5.53 -4.02 -10.36
CA ALA A 30 -6.82 -3.89 -11.01
C ALA A 30 -7.67 -2.74 -10.43
N ILE A 31 -7.72 -2.63 -9.10
CA ILE A 31 -8.44 -1.53 -8.41
C ILE A 31 -7.75 -0.19 -8.70
N PHE A 32 -6.43 -0.15 -8.66
CA PHE A 32 -5.67 1.07 -8.94
C PHE A 32 -5.86 1.58 -10.38
N VAL A 33 -5.92 0.67 -11.36
CA VAL A 33 -6.27 1.04 -12.75
C VAL A 33 -7.70 1.60 -12.82
N GLY A 34 -8.66 1.03 -12.09
CA GLY A 34 -10.00 1.60 -11.94
C GLY A 34 -9.95 3.05 -11.44
N VAL A 35 -9.14 3.33 -10.41
CA VAL A 35 -8.94 4.70 -9.90
C VAL A 35 -8.36 5.62 -10.97
N ILE A 36 -7.32 5.20 -11.70
CA ILE A 36 -6.74 5.98 -12.80
C ILE A 36 -7.80 6.31 -13.86
N VAL A 37 -8.58 5.32 -14.30
CA VAL A 37 -9.67 5.52 -15.26
C VAL A 37 -10.69 6.50 -14.71
N GLY A 38 -11.05 6.40 -13.42
CA GLY A 38 -11.88 7.38 -12.74
C GLY A 38 -11.29 8.79 -12.82
N LEU A 39 -10.01 8.96 -12.51
CA LEU A 39 -9.35 10.27 -12.55
C LEU A 39 -9.27 10.85 -13.96
N ILE A 40 -9.11 10.01 -15.00
CA ILE A 40 -9.06 10.45 -16.39
C ILE A 40 -10.42 10.95 -16.88
N PHE A 41 -11.49 10.21 -16.60
CA PHE A 41 -12.83 10.53 -17.09
C PHE A 41 -13.63 11.45 -16.16
N GLU A 42 -13.08 11.74 -14.99
CA GLU A 42 -13.60 12.67 -13.97
C GLU A 42 -15.13 12.59 -13.78
N PRO A 43 -15.70 11.40 -13.49
CA PRO A 43 -17.13 11.26 -13.19
C PRO A 43 -17.53 12.02 -11.91
N LEU A 44 -16.56 12.29 -11.04
CA LEU A 44 -16.66 12.96 -9.75
C LEU A 44 -15.36 13.77 -9.53
N PRO A 45 -15.30 14.69 -8.55
CA PRO A 45 -14.07 15.41 -8.23
C PRO A 45 -12.92 14.43 -7.96
N GLY A 46 -11.74 14.69 -8.51
CA GLY A 46 -10.60 13.77 -8.44
C GLY A 46 -10.21 13.37 -7.00
N ALA A 47 -10.35 14.28 -6.03
CA ALA A 47 -10.13 13.98 -4.62
C ALA A 47 -11.08 12.89 -4.07
N VAL A 48 -12.36 12.93 -4.48
CA VAL A 48 -13.36 11.92 -4.09
C VAL A 48 -12.97 10.56 -4.66
N ILE A 49 -12.56 10.52 -5.93
CA ILE A 49 -12.15 9.28 -6.60
C ILE A 49 -10.89 8.68 -5.94
N GLY A 50 -9.88 9.52 -5.71
CA GLY A 50 -8.63 9.10 -5.07
C GLY A 50 -8.85 8.56 -3.65
N ILE A 51 -9.60 9.28 -2.82
CA ILE A 51 -9.92 8.82 -1.45
C ILE A 51 -10.76 7.54 -1.48
N THR A 52 -11.74 7.43 -2.38
CA THR A 52 -12.54 6.21 -2.54
C THR A 52 -11.64 5.00 -2.82
N GLY A 53 -10.68 5.14 -3.74
CA GLY A 53 -9.71 4.09 -4.03
C GLY A 53 -8.88 3.68 -2.81
N VAL A 54 -8.37 4.66 -2.07
CA VAL A 54 -7.60 4.40 -0.83
C VAL A 54 -8.46 3.69 0.22
N VAL A 55 -9.72 4.10 0.41
CA VAL A 55 -10.64 3.46 1.36
C VAL A 55 -10.92 2.02 0.97
N VAL A 56 -11.21 1.77 -0.32
CA VAL A 56 -11.44 0.40 -0.83
C VAL A 56 -10.20 -0.46 -0.58
N ILE A 57 -9.00 0.03 -0.90
CA ILE A 57 -7.75 -0.69 -0.67
C ILE A 57 -7.52 -0.97 0.83
N ALA A 58 -7.79 0.02 1.69
CA ALA A 58 -7.59 -0.12 3.13
C ALA A 58 -8.54 -1.16 3.74
N LEU A 59 -9.82 -1.11 3.38
CA LEU A 59 -10.84 -2.08 3.81
C LEU A 59 -10.53 -3.49 3.30
N CYS A 60 -10.00 -3.59 2.08
CA CYS A 60 -9.63 -4.85 1.45
C CYS A 60 -8.15 -5.24 1.65
N SER A 61 -7.44 -4.62 2.58
CA SER A 61 -5.98 -4.77 2.74
C SER A 61 -5.51 -6.22 2.91
N GLN A 62 -6.30 -7.07 3.56
CA GLN A 62 -6.01 -8.50 3.72
C GLN A 62 -5.92 -9.28 2.41
N TRP A 63 -6.63 -8.83 1.37
CA TRP A 63 -6.64 -9.48 0.07
C TRP A 63 -5.72 -8.80 -0.95
N LEU A 64 -5.33 -7.55 -0.68
CA LEU A 64 -4.66 -6.69 -1.67
C LEU A 64 -3.21 -6.38 -1.32
N LEU A 65 -2.87 -6.26 -0.03
CA LEU A 65 -1.58 -5.73 0.41
C LEU A 65 -0.65 -6.79 1.00
N PHE A 66 -1.20 -7.83 1.61
CA PHE A 66 -0.44 -8.78 2.41
C PHE A 66 -0.48 -10.19 1.84
N SER A 67 0.65 -10.89 1.94
CA SER A 67 0.70 -12.32 1.61
C SER A 67 0.05 -13.15 2.73
N PRO A 68 -0.49 -14.34 2.40
CA PRO A 68 -1.04 -15.26 3.41
C PRO A 68 -0.03 -15.57 4.52
N ASP A 69 1.25 -15.73 4.19
CA ASP A 69 2.32 -16.03 5.15
C ASP A 69 2.56 -14.88 6.14
N GLN A 70 2.46 -13.63 5.68
CA GLN A 70 2.60 -12.46 6.56
C GLN A 70 1.43 -12.37 7.55
N MET A 71 0.23 -12.70 7.09
CA MET A 71 -0.97 -12.70 7.92
C MET A 71 -0.98 -13.86 8.94
N ALA A 72 -0.34 -14.98 8.61
CA ALA A 72 -0.17 -16.12 9.51
C ALA A 72 0.91 -15.91 10.59
N ALA A 73 1.72 -14.85 10.49
CA ALA A 73 2.79 -14.59 11.44
C ALA A 73 2.26 -14.29 12.86
N PRO A 74 2.86 -14.85 13.93
CA PRO A 74 2.45 -14.57 15.30
C PRO A 74 2.52 -13.07 15.62
N GLY A 75 1.42 -12.50 16.12
CA GLY A 75 1.36 -11.08 16.50
C GLY A 75 1.25 -10.09 15.33
N PHE A 76 0.90 -10.57 14.13
CA PHE A 76 0.64 -9.70 12.98
C PHE A 76 -0.52 -8.73 13.26
N LYS A 77 -0.26 -7.43 13.09
CA LYS A 77 -1.25 -6.35 13.22
C LYS A 77 -1.33 -5.58 11.92
N MET A 78 -2.46 -5.70 11.24
CA MET A 78 -2.74 -5.09 9.93
C MET A 78 -2.36 -3.62 9.84
N ALA A 79 -2.91 -2.79 10.74
CA ALA A 79 -2.61 -1.36 10.76
C ALA A 79 -1.11 -1.08 10.95
N GLY A 80 -0.44 -1.81 11.85
CA GLY A 80 0.99 -1.62 12.10
C GLY A 80 1.87 -2.10 10.96
N ALA A 81 1.46 -3.17 10.26
CA ALA A 81 2.18 -3.74 9.13
C ALA A 81 2.23 -2.75 7.94
N SER A 82 1.13 -2.04 7.66
CA SER A 82 1.07 -1.04 6.59
C SER A 82 2.07 0.11 6.77
N PHE A 83 2.40 0.48 8.01
CA PHE A 83 3.34 1.56 8.32
C PHE A 83 4.78 1.10 8.59
N LYS A 84 5.04 -0.21 8.49
CA LYS A 84 6.33 -0.80 8.87
C LYS A 84 7.51 -0.23 8.07
N VAL A 85 7.31 0.03 6.77
CA VAL A 85 8.33 0.58 5.86
C VAL A 85 8.87 1.93 6.33
N GLY A 86 8.01 2.83 6.80
CA GLY A 86 8.42 4.13 7.34
C GLY A 86 9.01 4.02 8.75
N GLY A 87 8.37 3.20 9.60
CA GLY A 87 8.77 3.06 11.01
C GLY A 87 10.17 2.48 11.20
N GLU A 88 10.58 1.49 10.40
CA GLU A 88 11.93 0.91 10.49
C GLU A 88 13.01 1.90 10.08
N ARG A 89 12.75 2.71 9.06
CA ARG A 89 13.69 3.73 8.61
C ARG A 89 13.87 4.85 9.64
N LEU A 90 12.78 5.28 10.28
CA LEU A 90 12.82 6.21 11.42
C LEU A 90 13.57 5.63 12.62
N ARG A 91 13.33 4.35 12.95
CA ARG A 91 14.08 3.67 14.02
C ARG A 91 15.57 3.59 13.71
N GLN A 92 15.96 3.30 12.47
CA GLN A 92 17.36 3.31 12.06
C GLN A 92 17.98 4.71 12.14
N LEU A 93 17.30 5.73 11.62
CA LEU A 93 17.79 7.11 11.67
C LEU A 93 17.98 7.59 13.12
N HIS A 94 17.03 7.26 14.01
CA HIS A 94 17.17 7.57 15.42
C HIS A 94 18.38 6.86 16.05
N ARG A 95 18.61 5.58 15.71
CA ARG A 95 19.79 4.83 16.16
C ARG A 95 21.10 5.46 15.69
N VAL A 96 21.16 5.85 14.41
CA VAL A 96 22.35 6.49 13.81
C VAL A 96 22.60 7.85 14.43
N ALA A 97 21.55 8.67 14.62
CA ALA A 97 21.65 9.97 15.26
C ALA A 97 22.14 9.85 16.72
N TYR A 98 21.63 8.86 17.46
CA TYR A 98 22.09 8.56 18.81
C TYR A 98 23.57 8.17 18.84
N LEU A 99 23.99 7.23 18.00
CA LEU A 99 25.39 6.78 17.93
C LEU A 99 26.33 7.91 17.53
N ARG A 100 25.91 8.77 16.58
CA ARG A 100 26.67 9.96 16.18
C ARG A 100 26.85 10.92 17.36
N ARG A 101 25.80 11.14 18.16
CA ARG A 101 25.84 11.99 19.36
C ARG A 101 26.80 11.42 20.41
N VAL A 102 26.79 10.10 20.63
CA VAL A 102 27.71 9.43 21.56
C VAL A 102 29.16 9.49 21.07
N HIS A 103 29.40 9.27 19.78
CA HIS A 103 30.73 9.32 19.19
C HIS A 103 31.34 10.73 19.27
N VAL A 104 30.57 11.78 18.94
CA VAL A 104 31.03 13.18 19.07
C VAL A 104 31.33 13.52 20.54
N ARG A 105 30.49 13.09 21.48
CA ARG A 105 30.71 13.33 22.91
C ARG A 105 31.96 12.63 23.45
N ARG A 106 32.34 11.49 22.88
CA ARG A 106 33.61 10.79 23.19
C ARG A 106 34.83 11.44 22.56
N ARG A 107 34.68 12.19 21.47
CA ARG A 107 35.79 12.87 20.77
C ARG A 107 36.16 14.23 21.38
N LEU A 108 35.28 14.79 22.21
CA LEU A 108 35.44 16.08 22.89
C LEU A 108 35.95 15.93 24.34
N ARG A 109 36.27 14.69 24.76
CA ARG A 109 36.97 14.37 26.00
C ARG A 109 38.34 13.82 25.64
#